data_AF-A0A7X3TP22-F1
#
_entry.id   AF-A0A7X3TP22-F1
#
_cell.length_a   1.000
_cell.length_b   1.000
_cell.length_c   1.000
_cell.angle_alpha   90.00
_cell.angle_beta   90.00
_cell.angle_gamma   90.00
#
_symmetry.space_group_name_H-M   'P 1'
#
loop_
_entity.id
_entity.type
_entity.pdbx_description
1 polymer ?
#
loop_
_entity_poly.entity_id
_entity_poly.type
_entity_poly.pdbx_seq_one_letter_code
_entity_poly.pdbx_strand_id
1 'polypeptide(L)'
;VRVKGHASQCAGATGHGGLLVIEGDASSRCGISMKGIDIVVGGSVGHSSCFMAQAGNLVVCGDADEALGDSLYEARIFVRGRVAGLGADCIEKPMRDEHLSALAELLARADLPDVRPEEFRRYGSARQLYNFKVDNAY
;
A
#
# COMPACT_ATOMS: atom_id res chain seq x y z
N VAL A 1 -9.74 -7.56 10.94
CA VAL A 1 -9.54 -6.69 12.11
C VAL A 1 -9.96 -5.27 11.73
N ARG A 2 -10.61 -4.53 12.63
CA ARG A 2 -11.01 -3.13 12.39
C ARG A 2 -10.59 -2.25 13.57
N VAL A 3 -9.95 -1.13 13.27
CA VAL A 3 -9.52 -0.11 14.23
C VAL A 3 -10.34 1.15 14.00
N LYS A 4 -11.18 1.52 14.97
CA LYS A 4 -12.02 2.72 14.94
C LYS A 4 -11.24 3.96 15.39
N GLY A 5 -10.21 4.31 14.64
CA GLY A 5 -9.26 5.39 14.97
C GLY A 5 -7.92 5.20 14.26
N HIS A 6 -6.87 5.74 14.86
CA HIS A 6 -5.52 5.72 14.30
C HIS A 6 -4.74 4.46 14.71
N ALA A 7 -3.79 4.06 13.86
CA ALA A 7 -2.82 3.01 14.16
C ALA A 7 -1.40 3.58 14.20
N SER A 8 -0.60 3.13 15.17
CA SER A 8 0.81 3.51 15.25
C SER A 8 1.65 2.77 14.19
N GLN A 9 2.97 2.85 14.34
CA GLN A 9 3.97 2.33 13.43
C GLN A 9 3.77 0.85 13.08
N CYS A 10 4.15 0.46 11.87
CA CYS A 10 4.21 -0.94 11.43
C CYS A 10 2.87 -1.70 11.44
N ALA A 11 1.73 -1.00 11.34
CA ALA A 11 0.42 -1.63 11.28
C ALA A 11 0.36 -2.66 10.12
N GLY A 12 -0.08 -3.88 10.40
CA GLY A 12 -0.16 -4.96 9.40
C GLY A 12 1.18 -5.56 8.95
N ALA A 13 2.28 -5.27 9.66
CA ALA A 13 3.61 -5.80 9.34
C ALA A 13 3.60 -7.33 9.17
N THR A 14 4.23 -7.82 8.12
CA THR A 14 4.41 -9.26 7.81
C THR A 14 3.13 -10.09 7.68
N GLY A 15 1.96 -9.43 7.61
CA GLY A 15 0.67 -10.12 7.56
C GLY A 15 0.55 -11.07 6.37
N HIS A 16 -0.02 -12.25 6.62
CA HIS A 16 -0.29 -13.29 5.64
C HIS A 16 -1.81 -13.47 5.48
N GLY A 17 -2.39 -12.74 4.53
CA GLY A 17 -3.83 -12.77 4.30
C GLY A 17 -4.65 -12.02 5.35
N GLY A 18 -5.96 -12.03 5.14
CA GLY A 18 -6.92 -11.28 5.96
C GLY A 18 -7.02 -9.81 5.57
N LEU A 19 -7.93 -9.11 6.26
CA LEU A 19 -8.20 -7.69 6.05
C LEU A 19 -8.01 -6.92 7.37
N LEU A 20 -7.18 -5.88 7.31
CA LEU A 20 -7.02 -4.86 8.33
C LEU A 20 -7.65 -3.56 7.83
N VAL A 21 -8.64 -3.05 8.56
CA VAL A 21 -9.26 -1.73 8.29
C VAL A 21 -8.87 -0.78 9.41
N ILE A 22 -8.34 0.39 9.06
CA ILE A 22 -7.99 1.48 9.97
C ILE A 22 -8.79 2.69 9.53
N GLU A 23 -9.72 3.18 10.37
CA GLU A 23 -10.63 4.27 9.99
C GLU A 23 -9.95 5.65 9.98
N GLY A 24 -8.88 5.82 10.75
CA GLY A 24 -8.03 7.00 10.73
C GLY A 24 -6.71 6.79 9.97
N ASP A 25 -5.68 7.50 10.40
CA ASP A 25 -4.33 7.41 9.86
C ASP A 25 -3.54 6.20 10.38
N ALA A 26 -2.58 5.74 9.58
CA ALA A 26 -1.54 4.82 10.00
C ALA A 26 -0.17 5.51 9.98
N SER A 27 0.62 5.33 11.04
CA SER A 27 1.95 5.92 11.09
C SER A 27 2.95 5.19 10.16
N SER A 28 4.24 5.49 10.28
CA SER A 28 5.27 5.02 9.35
C SER A 28 5.34 3.49 9.24
N ARG A 29 5.82 3.02 8.08
CA ARG A 29 6.02 1.60 7.76
C ARG A 29 4.75 0.75 7.83
N CYS A 30 3.57 1.33 7.60
CA CYS A 30 2.35 0.55 7.47
C CYS A 30 2.52 -0.52 6.36
N GLY A 31 2.19 -1.77 6.65
CA GLY A 31 2.36 -2.89 5.72
C GLY A 31 3.81 -3.29 5.43
N ILE A 32 4.78 -2.93 6.28
CA ILE A 32 6.17 -3.37 6.12
C ILE A 32 6.29 -4.89 6.01
N SER A 33 7.01 -5.34 4.98
CA SER A 33 7.27 -6.74 4.70
C SER A 33 6.00 -7.60 4.62
N MET A 34 4.85 -7.03 4.25
CA MET A 34 3.59 -7.77 4.13
C MET A 34 3.66 -8.89 3.08
N LYS A 35 2.97 -10.01 3.32
CA LYS A 35 3.05 -11.26 2.54
C LYS A 35 1.67 -11.78 2.12
N GLY A 36 0.74 -10.86 1.86
CA GLY A 36 -0.59 -11.17 1.33
C GLY A 36 -1.76 -10.57 2.11
N ILE A 37 -1.52 -9.80 3.19
CA ILE A 37 -2.59 -9.07 3.89
C ILE A 37 -3.13 -7.93 3.02
N ASP A 38 -4.43 -7.67 3.14
CA ASP A 38 -5.07 -6.44 2.65
C ASP A 38 -5.18 -5.43 3.80
N ILE A 39 -4.74 -4.19 3.56
CA ILE A 39 -4.81 -3.09 4.50
C ILE A 39 -5.57 -1.94 3.85
N VAL A 40 -6.63 -1.46 4.49
CA VAL A 40 -7.38 -0.27 4.08
C VAL A 40 -7.25 0.79 5.17
N VAL A 41 -6.70 1.95 4.80
CA VAL A 41 -6.50 3.11 5.66
C VAL A 41 -7.43 4.22 5.19
N GLY A 42 -8.35 4.64 6.05
CA GLY A 42 -9.32 5.71 5.79
C GLY A 42 -8.67 7.11 5.77
N GLY A 43 -7.57 7.28 6.51
CA GLY A 43 -6.73 8.46 6.48
C GLY A 43 -5.48 8.30 5.62
N SER A 44 -4.41 8.95 6.08
CA SER A 44 -3.09 8.98 5.45
C SER A 44 -2.14 7.94 6.03
N VAL A 45 -1.04 7.67 5.33
CA VAL A 45 0.05 6.80 5.80
C VAL A 45 1.37 7.55 5.92
N GLY A 46 2.11 7.24 6.98
CA GLY A 46 3.45 7.80 7.21
C GLY A 46 4.53 7.22 6.29
N HIS A 47 5.75 7.76 6.43
CA HIS A 47 6.89 7.43 5.58
C HIS A 47 7.21 5.93 5.52
N SER A 48 7.81 5.49 4.42
CA SER A 48 8.29 4.11 4.22
C SER A 48 7.18 3.04 4.33
N SER A 49 5.92 3.42 4.12
CA SER A 49 4.81 2.46 4.05
C SER A 49 5.01 1.50 2.87
N CYS A 50 4.66 0.23 3.06
CA CYS A 50 4.97 -0.89 2.17
C CYS A 50 6.46 -1.13 1.89
N PHE A 51 7.36 -0.71 2.79
CA PHE A 51 8.77 -1.12 2.70
C PHE A 51 8.91 -2.64 2.64
N MET A 52 9.65 -3.19 1.67
CA MET A 52 9.85 -4.62 1.47
C MET A 52 8.55 -5.44 1.30
N ALA A 53 7.43 -4.80 0.93
CA ALA A 53 6.15 -5.49 0.80
C ALA A 53 6.18 -6.50 -0.36
N GLN A 54 5.82 -7.74 -0.06
CA GLN A 54 5.97 -8.88 -0.98
C GLN A 54 4.69 -9.19 -1.75
N ALA A 55 3.55 -9.22 -1.06
CA ALA A 55 2.24 -9.49 -1.62
C ALA A 55 1.14 -8.85 -0.78
N GLY A 56 -0.07 -8.73 -1.35
CA GLY A 56 -1.22 -8.09 -0.71
C GLY A 56 -1.52 -6.71 -1.28
N ASN A 57 -2.42 -5.99 -0.62
CA ASN A 57 -2.88 -4.67 -1.06
C ASN A 57 -2.80 -3.66 0.08
N LEU A 58 -2.25 -2.47 -0.18
CA LEU A 58 -2.42 -1.31 0.69
C LEU A 58 -3.32 -0.30 -0.03
N VAL A 59 -4.44 0.08 0.58
CA VAL A 59 -5.37 1.12 0.10
C VAL A 59 -5.31 2.30 1.06
N VAL A 60 -5.01 3.49 0.55
CA VAL A 60 -4.88 4.73 1.31
C VAL A 60 -5.85 5.77 0.78
N CYS A 61 -6.86 6.13 1.57
CA CYS A 61 -7.88 7.09 1.17
C CYS A 61 -7.43 8.55 1.34
N GLY A 62 -6.38 8.80 2.13
CA GLY A 62 -5.68 10.09 2.25
C GLY A 62 -4.36 10.12 1.46
N ASP A 63 -3.35 10.74 2.06
CA ASP A 63 -2.03 10.95 1.47
C ASP A 63 -1.01 9.88 1.89
N ALA A 64 0.06 9.75 1.12
CA ALA A 64 1.22 8.92 1.46
C ALA A 64 2.49 9.77 1.48
N ASP A 65 3.25 9.64 2.57
CA ASP A 65 4.50 10.37 2.79
C ASP A 65 5.70 9.72 2.03
N GLU A 66 6.91 10.23 2.25
CA GLU A 66 8.14 9.85 1.55
C GLU A 66 8.46 8.34 1.58
N ALA A 67 9.22 7.90 0.56
CA ALA A 67 9.70 6.53 0.40
C ALA A 67 8.60 5.44 0.34
N LEU A 68 7.43 5.77 -0.23
CA LEU A 68 6.34 4.81 -0.40
C LEU A 68 6.78 3.62 -1.28
N GLY A 69 6.55 2.40 -0.78
CA GLY A 69 6.87 1.18 -1.51
C GLY A 69 8.37 0.95 -1.72
N ASP A 70 9.22 1.45 -0.83
CA ASP A 70 10.65 1.19 -0.97
C ASP A 70 10.96 -0.32 -0.95
N SER A 71 11.71 -0.80 -1.93
CA SER A 71 12.04 -2.22 -2.14
C SER A 71 10.80 -3.13 -2.30
N LEU A 72 9.79 -2.64 -3.04
CA LEU A 72 8.53 -3.34 -3.30
C LEU A 72 8.68 -4.54 -4.26
N TYR A 73 7.94 -5.62 -4.00
CA TYR A 73 7.78 -6.76 -4.91
C TYR A 73 6.36 -6.80 -5.54
N GLU A 74 5.57 -7.86 -5.32
CA GLU A 74 4.27 -8.06 -5.99
C GLU A 74 3.08 -7.41 -5.25
N ALA A 75 3.33 -6.72 -4.13
CA ALA A 75 2.30 -5.96 -3.44
C ALA A 75 1.80 -4.78 -4.30
N ARG A 76 0.50 -4.50 -4.20
CA ARG A 76 -0.16 -3.39 -4.88
C ARG A 76 -0.50 -2.30 -3.88
N ILE A 77 -0.21 -1.05 -4.25
CA ILE A 77 -0.54 0.12 -3.42
C ILE A 77 -1.51 0.99 -4.21
N PHE A 78 -2.59 1.44 -3.56
CA PHE A 78 -3.58 2.34 -4.11
C PHE A 78 -3.63 3.59 -3.22
N VAL A 79 -3.42 4.77 -3.81
CA VAL A 79 -3.48 6.04 -3.07
C VAL A 79 -4.44 6.99 -3.77
N ARG A 80 -5.44 7.49 -3.03
CA ARG A 80 -6.39 8.49 -3.51
C ARG A 80 -5.81 9.90 -3.48
N GLY A 81 -5.07 10.23 -2.43
CA GLY A 81 -4.46 11.54 -2.24
C GLY A 81 -3.12 11.72 -2.96
N ARG A 82 -2.31 12.62 -2.40
CA ARG A 82 -0.96 12.91 -2.86
C ARG A 82 0.01 11.83 -2.37
N VAL A 83 1.00 11.54 -3.21
CA VAL A 83 2.20 10.78 -2.82
C VAL A 83 3.36 11.76 -2.79
N ALA A 84 4.02 11.89 -1.65
CA ALA A 84 5.16 12.81 -1.48
C ALA A 84 6.37 12.34 -2.28
N GLY A 85 6.75 11.07 -2.14
CA GLY A 85 7.86 10.45 -2.85
C GLY A 85 7.77 8.93 -2.87
N LEU A 86 8.32 8.33 -3.92
CA LEU A 86 8.39 6.88 -4.09
C LEU A 86 9.74 6.35 -3.61
N GLY A 87 9.72 5.16 -3.03
CA GLY A 87 10.91 4.42 -2.65
C GLY A 87 11.60 3.73 -3.84
N ALA A 88 12.73 3.06 -3.57
CA ALA A 88 13.45 2.35 -4.62
C ALA A 88 12.59 1.20 -5.18
N ASP A 89 12.65 1.01 -6.49
CA ASP A 89 11.88 -0.01 -7.22
C ASP A 89 10.35 0.13 -7.12
N CYS A 90 9.82 1.28 -6.68
CA CYS A 90 8.40 1.60 -6.75
C CYS A 90 8.13 2.59 -7.88
N ILE A 91 7.14 2.29 -8.73
CA ILE A 91 6.67 3.22 -9.76
C ILE A 91 5.14 3.28 -9.78
N GLU A 92 4.62 4.40 -10.26
CA GLU A 92 3.22 4.45 -10.69
C GLU A 92 3.00 3.46 -11.83
N LYS A 93 1.87 2.76 -11.79
CA LYS A 93 1.51 1.72 -12.76
C LYS A 93 0.12 2.02 -13.32
N PRO A 94 -0.18 1.63 -14.56
CA PRO A 94 -1.51 1.77 -15.11
C PRO A 94 -2.57 1.10 -14.26
N MET A 95 -3.69 1.79 -14.09
CA MET A 95 -4.92 1.23 -13.54
C MET A 95 -5.63 0.43 -14.64
N ARG A 96 -6.12 -0.77 -14.30
CA ARG A 96 -6.78 -1.72 -15.22
C ARG A 96 -8.06 -2.19 -14.55
N ASP A 97 -9.00 -2.73 -15.33
CA ASP A 97 -10.31 -3.17 -14.82
C ASP A 97 -10.20 -4.13 -13.63
N GLU A 98 -9.32 -5.13 -13.71
CA GLU A 98 -9.05 -6.06 -12.60
C GLU A 98 -8.58 -5.37 -11.30
N HIS A 99 -7.88 -4.24 -11.42
CA HIS A 99 -7.45 -3.46 -10.27
C HIS A 99 -8.61 -2.64 -9.70
N LEU A 100 -9.45 -2.08 -10.57
CA LEU A 100 -10.65 -1.33 -10.15
C LEU A 100 -11.62 -2.27 -9.43
N SER A 101 -11.85 -3.47 -9.97
CA SER A 101 -12.68 -4.50 -9.33
C SER A 101 -12.12 -4.92 -7.97
N ALA A 102 -10.81 -5.23 -7.88
CA ALA A 102 -10.19 -5.60 -6.60
C ALA A 102 -10.26 -4.46 -5.57
N LEU A 103 -10.05 -3.21 -5.99
CA LEU A 103 -10.16 -2.05 -5.12
C LEU A 103 -11.60 -1.81 -4.66
N ALA A 104 -12.59 -1.97 -5.55
CA ALA A 104 -14.01 -1.87 -5.20
C ALA A 104 -14.41 -2.88 -4.12
N GLU A 105 -13.96 -4.13 -4.25
CA GLU A 105 -14.19 -5.18 -3.25
C GLU A 105 -13.56 -4.83 -1.89
N LEU A 106 -12.35 -4.28 -1.88
CA LEU A 106 -11.67 -3.87 -0.66
C LEU A 106 -12.40 -2.70 0.03
N LEU A 107 -12.82 -1.69 -0.74
CA LEU A 107 -13.57 -0.54 -0.22
C LEU A 107 -14.93 -0.96 0.33
N ALA A 108 -15.64 -1.87 -0.35
CA ALA A 108 -16.89 -2.44 0.13
C ALA A 108 -16.71 -3.20 1.44
N ARG A 109 -15.68 -4.06 1.56
CA ARG A 109 -15.36 -4.79 2.79
C ARG A 109 -14.89 -3.86 3.92
N ALA A 110 -14.33 -2.70 3.57
CA ALA A 110 -13.95 -1.66 4.50
C ALA A 110 -15.10 -0.73 4.92
N ASP A 111 -16.31 -0.89 4.34
CA ASP A 111 -17.48 -0.07 4.61
C ASP A 111 -17.26 1.42 4.24
N LEU A 112 -16.66 1.64 3.06
CA LEU A 112 -16.38 2.97 2.48
C LEU A 112 -17.14 3.18 1.16
N PRO A 113 -18.49 3.27 1.18
CA PRO A 113 -19.32 3.28 -0.03
C PRO A 113 -19.17 4.54 -0.89
N ASP A 114 -18.78 5.67 -0.30
CA ASP A 114 -18.65 6.96 -0.99
C ASP A 114 -17.30 7.15 -1.69
N VAL A 115 -16.38 6.20 -1.49
CA VAL A 115 -15.03 6.24 -2.04
C VAL A 115 -15.01 5.42 -3.32
N ARG A 116 -14.70 6.05 -4.46
CA ARG A 116 -14.72 5.38 -5.77
C ARG A 116 -13.32 4.88 -6.16
N PRO A 117 -13.18 3.65 -6.69
CA PRO A 117 -11.89 3.11 -7.14
C PRO A 117 -11.16 3.97 -8.17
N GLU A 118 -11.89 4.69 -9.03
CA GLU A 118 -11.35 5.52 -10.11
C GLU A 118 -10.62 6.77 -9.58
N GLU A 119 -10.79 7.10 -8.30
CA GLU A 119 -10.11 8.21 -7.64
C GLU A 119 -8.68 7.85 -7.21
N PHE A 120 -8.27 6.59 -7.35
CA PHE A 120 -6.98 6.11 -6.88
C PHE A 120 -5.97 5.99 -8.02
N ARG A 121 -4.73 6.36 -7.70
CA ARG A 121 -3.56 5.95 -8.47
C ARG A 121 -2.99 4.66 -7.91
N ARG A 122 -2.34 3.88 -8.77
CA ARG A 122 -1.76 2.59 -8.40
C ARG A 122 -0.25 2.62 -8.50
N TYR A 123 0.40 2.03 -7.51
CA TYR A 123 1.84 1.86 -7.45
C TYR A 123 2.20 0.37 -7.29
N GLY A 124 3.36 0.00 -7.81
CA GLY A 124 3.83 -1.38 -7.84
C GLY A 124 5.30 -1.47 -8.21
N SER A 125 5.89 -2.65 -8.06
CA SER A 125 7.32 -2.86 -8.32
C SER A 125 7.73 -2.56 -9.77
N ALA A 126 8.84 -1.86 -9.96
CA ALA A 126 9.50 -1.75 -11.27
C ALA A 126 10.29 -3.01 -11.66
N ARG A 127 10.35 -4.01 -10.76
CA ARG A 127 10.99 -5.32 -10.90
C ARG A 127 12.49 -5.22 -11.21
N GLN A 128 13.14 -4.14 -10.76
CA GLN A 128 14.57 -3.92 -10.95
C GLN A 128 15.43 -4.61 -9.89
N LEU A 129 14.86 -4.90 -8.71
CA LEU A 129 15.56 -5.55 -7.60
C LEU A 129 15.29 -7.05 -7.47
N TYR A 130 14.70 -7.67 -8.51
CA TYR A 130 14.38 -9.11 -8.50
C TYR A 130 15.60 -9.99 -8.73
N ASN A 131 16.63 -9.44 -9.37
CA ASN A 131 17.87 -10.12 -9.67
C ASN A 131 19.03 -9.32 -9.12
N PHE A 132 20.04 -10.02 -8.60
CA PHE A 132 21.29 -9.39 -8.22
C PHE A 132 21.99 -8.81 -9.45
N LYS A 133 22.37 -7.54 -9.38
CA LYS A 133 23.23 -6.87 -10.36
C LYS A 133 24.55 -6.59 -9.67
N VAL A 134 25.67 -7.06 -10.25
CA VAL A 134 27.02 -6.93 -9.67
C VAL A 134 27.37 -5.46 -9.40
N ASP A 135 26.87 -4.54 -10.23
CA ASP A 135 27.07 -3.10 -10.09
C ASP A 135 26.40 -2.48 -8.83
N ASN A 136 25.55 -3.24 -8.13
CA ASN A 136 24.94 -2.83 -6.87
C ASN A 136 25.76 -3.25 -5.63
N ALA A 137 26.87 -3.97 -5.81
CA ALA A 137 27.79 -4.33 -4.73
C ALA A 137 28.87 -3.24 -4.63
N TYR A 138 28.65 -2.29 -3.74
CA TYR A 138 29.67 -1.33 -3.30
C TYR A 138 30.59 -1.99 -2.27
#